data_AF-A0A848Y3F1-F1
#
_entry.id   AF-A0A848Y3F1-F1
#
_cell.length_a   1.000
_cell.length_b   1.000
_cell.length_c   1.000
_cell.angle_alpha   90.00
_cell.angle_beta   90.00
_cell.angle_gamma   90.00
#
_symmetry.space_group_name_H-M   'P 1'
#
loop_
_entity.id
_entity.type
_entity.pdbx_description
1 polymer ?
#
loop_
_entity_poly.entity_id
_entity_poly.type
_entity_poly.pdbx_seq_one_letter_code
_entity_poly.pdbx_strand_id
1 'polypeptide(L)'
;PDSYPIPSPQEPTYVARAVFPSDPNAYFITAADEIIGVVPETGQAVLVGTRVPPTYPGFAWMYQTPHVTYGVTPDGRILSRDPMGNTFQVGYITTQ
;
A
#
# COMPACT_ATOMS: atom_id res chain seq x y z
N PRO A 1 -22.82 -25.88 28.17
CA PRO A 1 -22.76 -24.55 27.52
C PRO A 1 -21.35 -24.39 26.97
N ASP A 2 -21.15 -24.74 25.71
CA ASP A 2 -19.85 -24.63 25.04
C ASP A 2 -19.53 -23.17 24.77
N SER A 3 -18.59 -22.63 25.55
CA SER A 3 -17.99 -21.33 25.28
C SER A 3 -16.95 -21.49 24.16
N TYR A 4 -17.31 -21.14 22.94
CA TYR A 4 -16.34 -21.04 21.85
C TYR A 4 -15.34 -19.92 22.16
N PRO A 5 -14.02 -20.15 21.99
CA PRO A 5 -13.05 -19.08 22.11
C PRO A 5 -13.33 -18.03 21.03
N ILE A 6 -13.52 -16.78 21.45
CA ILE A 6 -13.64 -15.65 20.55
C ILE A 6 -12.25 -15.46 19.91
N PRO A 7 -12.12 -15.49 18.57
CA PRO A 7 -10.84 -15.23 17.94
C PRO A 7 -10.40 -13.80 18.30
N SER A 8 -9.21 -13.69 18.92
CA SER A 8 -8.59 -12.40 19.19
C SER A 8 -8.37 -11.65 17.88
N PRO A 9 -8.65 -10.34 17.80
CA PRO A 9 -8.30 -9.54 16.63
C PRO A 9 -6.81 -9.69 16.36
N GLN A 10 -6.44 -10.30 15.23
CA GLN A 10 -5.04 -10.33 14.81
C GLN A 10 -4.66 -8.92 14.36
N GLU A 11 -3.68 -8.33 15.02
CA GLU A 11 -3.09 -7.08 14.54
C GLU A 11 -2.52 -7.32 13.13
N PRO A 12 -2.75 -6.40 12.18
CA PRO A 12 -2.25 -6.56 10.82
C PRO A 12 -0.72 -6.65 10.85
N THR A 13 -0.19 -7.72 10.28
CA THR A 13 1.26 -7.87 10.08
C THR A 13 1.68 -7.00 8.91
N TYR A 14 2.39 -5.92 9.19
CA TYR A 14 2.94 -5.03 8.16
C TYR A 14 4.24 -5.62 7.58
N VAL A 15 4.28 -5.77 6.25
CA VAL A 15 5.42 -6.37 5.53
C VAL A 15 6.29 -5.33 4.83
N ALA A 16 5.75 -4.15 4.56
CA ALA A 16 6.46 -3.05 3.93
C ALA A 16 5.76 -1.71 4.21
N ARG A 17 6.46 -0.62 3.92
CA ARG A 17 5.92 0.75 3.97
C ARG A 17 6.09 1.41 2.61
N ALA A 18 5.03 2.07 2.14
CA ALA A 18 5.09 2.99 1.01
C ALA A 18 5.33 4.41 1.52
N VAL A 19 6.27 5.10 0.87
CA VAL A 19 6.63 6.49 1.18
C VAL A 19 6.35 7.35 -0.05
N PHE A 20 5.47 8.33 0.12
CA PHE A 20 5.19 9.37 -0.87
C PHE A 20 5.75 10.69 -0.31
N PRO A 21 6.89 11.21 -0.80
CA PRO A 21 7.56 12.37 -0.19
C PRO A 21 6.71 13.63 -0.08
N SER A 22 5.69 13.77 -0.94
CA SER A 22 4.77 14.90 -0.95
C SER A 22 3.52 14.69 -0.08
N ASP A 23 3.39 13.55 0.58
CA ASP A 23 2.25 13.21 1.42
C ASP A 23 2.74 12.88 2.85
N PRO A 24 2.26 13.59 3.89
CA PRO A 24 2.69 13.35 5.27
C PRO A 24 2.15 12.04 5.86
N ASN A 25 1.15 11.40 5.24
CA ASN A 25 0.57 10.17 5.74
C ASN A 25 1.53 8.99 5.65
N ALA A 26 1.41 8.06 6.60
CA ALA A 26 2.17 6.81 6.56
C ALA A 26 1.33 5.71 5.91
N TYR A 27 1.90 4.98 4.94
CA TYR A 27 1.21 3.92 4.24
C TYR A 27 1.92 2.58 4.47
N PHE A 28 1.22 1.60 5.01
CA PHE A 28 1.75 0.28 5.32
C PHE A 28 1.07 -0.79 4.48
N ILE A 29 1.85 -1.74 4.00
CA ILE A 29 1.36 -2.91 3.26
C ILE A 29 1.27 -4.07 4.24
N THR A 30 0.12 -4.73 4.32
CA THR A 30 -0.08 -5.90 5.18
C THR A 30 0.29 -7.19 4.45
N ALA A 31 0.48 -8.28 5.21
CA ALA A 31 0.67 -9.62 4.65
C ALA A 31 -0.56 -10.14 3.88
N ALA A 32 -1.72 -9.50 4.04
CA ALA A 32 -2.95 -9.78 3.29
C ALA A 32 -3.07 -8.91 2.02
N ASP A 33 -1.98 -8.26 1.60
CA ASP A 33 -1.93 -7.34 0.45
C ASP A 33 -2.88 -6.13 0.59
N GLU A 34 -3.25 -5.77 1.81
CA GLU A 34 -3.97 -4.52 2.08
C GLU A 34 -3.00 -3.37 2.24
N ILE A 35 -3.45 -2.16 1.91
CA ILE A 35 -2.68 -0.95 2.10
C ILE A 35 -3.41 -0.06 3.11
N ILE A 36 -2.78 0.14 4.25
CA ILE A 36 -3.31 0.89 5.38
C ILE A 36 -2.62 2.25 5.44
N GLY A 37 -3.40 3.32 5.27
CA GLY A 37 -2.97 4.68 5.55
C GLY A 37 -3.17 5.02 7.02
N VAL A 38 -2.20 5.68 7.64
CA VAL A 38 -2.28 6.20 9.01
C VAL A 38 -2.16 7.72 8.96
N VAL A 39 -3.22 8.38 9.42
CA VAL A 39 -3.28 9.84 9.50
C VAL A 39 -2.42 10.31 10.69
N PRO A 40 -1.36 11.11 10.49
CA PRO A 40 -0.42 11.46 11.56
C PRO A 40 -1.09 12.23 12.71
N GLU A 41 -2.07 13.07 12.41
CA GLU A 41 -2.72 13.95 13.39
C GLU A 41 -3.62 13.18 14.37
N THR A 42 -4.26 12.10 13.89
CA THR A 42 -5.25 11.35 14.68
C THR A 42 -4.79 9.94 15.04
N GLY A 43 -3.73 9.44 14.39
CA GLY A 43 -3.32 8.04 14.45
C GLY A 43 -4.32 7.07 13.81
N GLN A 44 -5.35 7.58 13.13
CA GLN A 44 -6.39 6.74 12.56
C GLN A 44 -5.84 5.92 11.38
N ALA A 45 -6.02 4.60 11.46
CA ALA A 45 -5.73 3.66 10.39
C ALA A 45 -6.94 3.47 9.49
N VAL A 46 -6.73 3.58 8.17
CA VAL A 46 -7.77 3.43 7.14
C VAL A 46 -7.26 2.55 6.01
N LEU A 47 -8.10 1.66 5.50
CA LEU A 47 -7.81 0.93 4.27
C LEU A 47 -7.87 1.91 3.09
N VAL A 48 -6.73 2.15 2.44
CA VAL A 48 -6.63 3.08 1.31
C VAL A 48 -6.53 2.37 -0.03
N GLY A 49 -6.19 1.09 -0.02
CA GLY A 49 -5.95 0.36 -1.25
C GLY A 49 -5.53 -1.08 -1.02
N THR A 50 -5.13 -1.72 -2.10
CA THR A 50 -4.64 -3.10 -2.12
C THR A 50 -3.43 -3.22 -3.05
N ARG A 51 -2.57 -4.18 -2.75
CA ARG A 51 -1.54 -4.67 -3.64
C ARG A 51 -2.16 -5.73 -4.54
N VAL A 52 -2.02 -5.54 -5.85
CA VAL A 52 -2.56 -6.48 -6.85
C VAL A 52 -1.48 -6.90 -7.85
N PRO A 53 -1.65 -8.02 -8.58
CA PRO A 53 -0.70 -8.46 -9.60
C PRO A 53 -0.42 -7.36 -10.66
N PRO A 54 0.80 -7.35 -11.24
CA PRO A 54 1.17 -6.34 -12.22
C PRO A 54 0.32 -6.44 -13.49
N THR A 55 -0.15 -5.28 -13.98
CA THR A 55 -0.92 -5.19 -15.23
C THR A 55 -0.08 -4.77 -16.43
N TYR A 56 1.18 -4.39 -16.20
CA TYR A 56 2.13 -4.01 -17.25
C TYR A 56 3.50 -4.66 -17.02
N PRO A 57 4.23 -5.02 -18.09
CA PRO A 57 5.61 -5.49 -17.98
C PRO A 57 6.51 -4.47 -17.27
N GLY A 58 7.46 -4.96 -16.48
CA GLY A 58 8.43 -4.13 -15.76
C GLY A 58 7.99 -3.72 -14.34
N PHE A 59 6.74 -3.98 -13.95
CA PHE A 59 6.30 -3.84 -12.56
C PHE A 59 6.28 -5.19 -11.84
N ALA A 60 6.61 -5.17 -10.55
CA ALA A 60 6.48 -6.32 -9.66
C ALA A 60 5.04 -6.50 -9.17
N TRP A 61 4.32 -5.39 -8.93
CA TRP A 61 2.91 -5.37 -8.52
C TRP A 61 2.32 -3.97 -8.71
N MET A 62 1.01 -3.81 -8.52
CA MET A 62 0.30 -2.52 -8.61
C MET A 62 -0.24 -2.10 -7.25
N TYR A 63 0.04 -0.85 -6.86
CA TYR A 63 -0.58 -0.18 -5.72
C TYR A 63 -1.91 0.40 -6.20
N GLN A 64 -3.01 -0.27 -5.86
CA GLN A 64 -4.35 0.09 -6.33
C GLN A 64 -5.12 0.79 -5.22
N THR A 65 -5.57 2.02 -5.49
CA THR A 65 -6.52 2.77 -4.66
C THR A 65 -7.85 2.92 -5.41
N PRO A 66 -8.91 3.43 -4.76
CA PRO A 66 -10.17 3.78 -5.44
C PRO A 66 -10.03 4.83 -6.55
N HIS A 67 -8.96 5.64 -6.54
CA HIS A 67 -8.81 6.78 -7.45
C HIS A 67 -7.71 6.60 -8.50
N VAL A 68 -6.64 5.89 -8.14
CA VAL A 68 -5.42 5.80 -8.93
C VAL A 68 -4.74 4.46 -8.69
N THR A 69 -4.10 3.95 -9.73
CA THR A 69 -3.25 2.77 -9.67
C THR A 69 -1.82 3.17 -10.01
N TYR A 70 -0.90 2.91 -9.09
CA TYR A 70 0.53 3.10 -9.31
C TYR A 70 1.21 1.76 -9.60
N GLY A 71 2.24 1.79 -10.44
CA GLY A 71 3.08 0.62 -10.67
C GLY A 71 4.25 0.61 -9.69
N VAL A 72 4.54 -0.53 -9.08
CA VAL A 72 5.70 -0.70 -8.21
C VAL A 72 6.74 -1.56 -8.93
N THR A 73 7.92 -1.01 -9.14
CA THR A 73 9.02 -1.71 -9.81
C THR A 73 9.69 -2.73 -8.87
N PRO A 74 10.44 -3.72 -9.40
CA PRO A 74 11.15 -4.70 -8.56
C PRO A 74 12.14 -4.09 -7.56
N ASP A 75 12.71 -2.93 -7.87
CA ASP A 75 13.59 -2.16 -6.99
C ASP A 75 12.83 -1.22 -6.03
N GLY A 76 11.50 -1.33 -5.98
CA GLY A 76 10.67 -0.64 -5.01
C GLY A 76 10.27 0.79 -5.37
N ARG A 77 10.54 1.30 -6.57
CA ARG A 77 10.04 2.63 -6.98
C ARG A 77 8.54 2.58 -7.26
N ILE A 78 7.81 3.59 -6.80
CA ILE A 78 6.39 3.76 -7.09
C ILE A 78 6.26 4.77 -8.23
N LEU A 79 5.72 4.32 -9.36
CA LEU A 79 5.55 5.13 -10.57
C LEU A 79 4.07 5.43 -10.81
N SER A 80 3.77 6.69 -11.10
CA SER A 80 2.49 7.15 -11.64
C SER A 80 2.61 7.41 -13.14
N ARG A 81 1.48 7.68 -13.80
CA ARG A 81 1.42 8.12 -15.20
C ARG A 81 0.70 9.46 -15.31
N ASP A 82 1.20 10.33 -16.17
CA ASP A 82 0.49 11.55 -16.57
C ASP A 82 -0.58 11.22 -17.64
N PRO A 83 -1.45 12.18 -18.00
CA PRO A 83 -2.46 11.98 -19.05
C PRO A 83 -1.89 11.67 -20.45
N MET A 84 -0.60 11.96 -20.68
CA MET A 84 0.10 11.65 -21.93
C MET A 84 0.73 10.24 -21.92
N GLY A 85 0.65 9.53 -20.78
CA GLY A 85 1.18 8.18 -20.59
C GLY A 85 2.63 8.13 -20.11
N ASN A 86 3.27 9.28 -19.86
CA ASN A 86 4.63 9.30 -19.34
C ASN A 86 4.65 8.86 -17.88
N THR A 87 5.58 7.97 -17.53
CA THR A 87 5.77 7.54 -16.15
C THR A 87 6.71 8.46 -15.40
N PHE A 88 6.38 8.78 -14.15
CA PHE A 88 7.25 9.50 -13.24
C PHE A 88 7.18 8.90 -11.84
N GLN A 89 8.27 9.00 -11.09
CA GLN A 89 8.33 8.45 -9.73
C GLN A 89 7.62 9.38 -8.75
N VAL A 90 6.74 8.79 -7.93
CA VAL A 90 5.97 9.49 -6.90
C VAL A 90 6.29 9.01 -5.48
N GLY A 91 7.01 7.90 -5.37
CA GLY A 91 7.35 7.33 -4.07
C GLY A 91 8.27 6.14 -4.18
N TYR A 92 8.43 5.44 -3.07
CA TYR A 92 9.20 4.21 -2.98
C TYR A 92 8.68 3.31 -1.86
N ILE A 93 9.01 2.02 -1.95
CA ILE A 93 8.77 1.00 -0.94
C ILE A 93 10.03 0.85 -0.10
N THR A 94 9.84 0.75 1.20
CA THR A 94 10.87 0.39 2.16
C THR A 94 10.39 -0.80 3.00
N THR A 95 11.22 -1.83 3.13
CA THR A 95 11.00 -2.93 4.07
C THR A 95 11.55 -2.50 5.42
N GLN A 96 10.81 -2.77 6.49
CA GLN A 96 11.31 -2.56 7.85
C GLN A 96 12.49 -3.50 8.15
#